data_AF-A0A0T6BD12-F1
#
_entry.id   AF-A0A0T6BD12-F1
#
_cell.length_a   1.000
_cell.length_b   1.000
_cell.length_c   1.000
_cell.angle_alpha   90.00
_cell.angle_beta   90.00
_cell.angle_gamma   90.00
#
_symmetry.space_group_name_H-M   'P 1'
#
loop_
_entity.id
_entity.type
_entity.pdbx_description
1 polymer ?
#
loop_
_entity_poly.entity_id
_entity_poly.type
_entity_poly.pdbx_seq_one_letter_code
_entity_poly.pdbx_strand_id
1 'polypeptide(L)'
;MDKQSVSNTKNWWLTFLIICALTVIIRFHKVTEPDHICWDETHFGKMGSWYINRTFFFDVHPPLGKMLIGLSGYLTGYDGNFPFDKPGDKYENVSYIGMRIFCTAMGATLIPTTYLIVGELTHSITASVISSLLILFDVGLLTLTQYILLDPLLLSFMMASILGGVKVSSRRIKHFSIAWWIWLIFTGTMLACCISVKFVGLFAILLVGIMTIADLWEVLGDLSKPFVSNISFIFSLLILKLSGAKY
;
A
#
# COMPACT_ATOMS: atom_id res chain seq x y z
N MET A 1 -25.04 -14.21 20.71
CA MET A 1 -24.06 -14.49 19.63
C MET A 1 -23.95 -16.00 19.48
N ASP A 2 -24.11 -16.50 18.27
CA ASP A 2 -24.20 -17.93 17.99
C ASP A 2 -22.82 -18.60 18.09
N LYS A 3 -22.72 -19.83 18.63
CA LYS A 3 -21.43 -20.53 18.79
C LYS A 3 -20.67 -20.67 17.46
N GLN A 4 -21.41 -20.83 16.35
CA GLN A 4 -20.90 -20.87 14.99
C GLN A 4 -20.19 -19.56 14.59
N SER A 5 -20.78 -18.41 14.92
CA SER A 5 -20.24 -17.07 14.59
C SER A 5 -18.94 -16.76 15.35
N VAL A 6 -18.87 -17.19 16.61
CA VAL A 6 -17.68 -17.04 17.46
C VAL A 6 -16.54 -17.94 16.95
N SER A 7 -16.85 -19.19 16.58
CA SER A 7 -15.86 -20.11 15.99
C SER A 7 -15.31 -19.57 14.68
N ASN A 8 -16.16 -19.05 13.79
CA ASN A 8 -15.73 -18.49 12.51
C ASN A 8 -14.83 -17.26 12.68
N THR A 9 -15.13 -16.41 13.66
CA THR A 9 -14.30 -15.23 13.98
C THR A 9 -12.92 -15.63 14.50
N LYS A 10 -12.84 -16.65 15.37
CA LYS A 10 -11.55 -17.18 15.86
C LYS A 10 -10.72 -17.77 14.71
N ASN A 11 -11.35 -18.54 13.82
CA ASN A 11 -10.67 -19.13 12.67
C ASN A 11 -10.14 -18.06 11.70
N TRP A 12 -10.90 -16.98 11.49
CA TRP A 12 -10.48 -15.85 10.68
C TRP A 12 -9.20 -15.20 11.25
N TRP A 13 -9.19 -14.87 12.55
CA TRP A 13 -8.01 -14.28 13.19
C TRP A 13 -6.81 -15.23 13.19
N LEU A 14 -7.03 -16.51 13.47
CA LEU A 14 -5.97 -17.52 13.45
C LEU A 14 -5.33 -17.62 12.06
N THR A 15 -6.14 -17.76 11.01
CA THR A 15 -5.63 -17.85 9.63
C THR A 15 -4.96 -16.56 9.17
N PHE A 16 -5.48 -15.39 9.55
CA PHE A 16 -4.83 -14.11 9.29
C PHE A 16 -3.45 -14.02 9.95
N LEU A 17 -3.33 -14.38 11.23
CA LEU A 17 -2.05 -14.37 11.95
C LEU A 17 -1.04 -15.35 11.34
N ILE A 18 -1.49 -16.53 10.91
CA ILE A 18 -0.64 -17.50 10.19
C ILE A 18 -0.13 -16.89 8.89
N ILE A 19 -0.99 -16.24 8.11
CA ILE A 19 -0.59 -15.58 6.86
C ILE A 19 0.41 -14.45 7.13
N CYS A 20 0.21 -13.64 8.17
CA CYS A 20 1.18 -12.62 8.57
C CYS A 20 2.54 -13.23 8.97
N ALA A 21 2.54 -14.32 9.74
CA ALA A 21 3.77 -15.00 10.14
C ALA A 21 4.52 -15.58 8.93
N LEU A 22 3.82 -16.28 8.04
CA LEU A 22 4.39 -16.80 6.80
C LEU A 22 4.93 -15.68 5.90
N THR A 23 4.23 -14.55 5.85
CA THR A 23 4.68 -13.37 5.10
C THR A 23 6.02 -12.87 5.62
N VAL A 24 6.18 -12.70 6.92
CA VAL A 24 7.45 -12.26 7.51
C VAL A 24 8.57 -13.27 7.23
N ILE A 25 8.30 -14.57 7.44
CA ILE A 25 9.30 -15.63 7.22
C ILE A 25 9.78 -15.65 5.77
N ILE A 26 8.86 -15.59 4.81
CA ILE A 26 9.19 -15.73 3.38
C ILE A 26 9.78 -14.42 2.83
N ARG A 27 9.15 -13.27 3.10
CA ARG A 27 9.56 -11.98 2.48
C ARG A 27 10.89 -11.47 3.00
N PHE A 28 11.21 -11.72 4.27
CA PHE A 28 12.47 -11.29 4.86
C PHE A 28 13.55 -12.37 4.79
N HIS A 29 13.28 -13.51 4.16
CA HIS A 29 14.30 -14.53 3.95
C HIS A 29 15.39 -13.99 3.02
N LYS A 30 16.63 -13.93 3.51
CA LYS A 30 17.81 -13.52 2.73
C LYS A 30 17.69 -12.16 2.04
N VAL A 31 16.99 -11.19 2.64
CA VAL A 31 16.85 -9.82 2.09
C VAL A 31 18.18 -9.09 1.86
N THR A 32 19.23 -9.47 2.58
CA THR A 32 20.59 -8.94 2.42
C THR A 32 21.34 -9.55 1.24
N GLU A 33 20.84 -10.65 0.67
CA GLU A 33 21.41 -11.28 -0.50
C GLU A 33 20.66 -10.84 -1.77
N PRO A 34 21.36 -10.50 -2.86
CA PRO A 34 22.82 -10.45 -3.00
C PRO A 34 23.42 -9.12 -2.50
N ASP A 35 24.70 -9.14 -2.12
CA ASP A 35 25.46 -8.00 -1.55
C ASP A 35 25.95 -6.98 -2.60
N HIS A 36 25.21 -6.83 -3.69
CA HIS A 36 25.51 -5.89 -4.77
C HIS A 36 24.25 -5.21 -5.29
N ILE A 37 24.45 -4.11 -6.01
CA ILE A 37 23.36 -3.31 -6.60
C ILE A 37 22.61 -4.13 -7.65
N CYS A 38 21.29 -4.23 -7.51
CA CYS A 38 20.44 -4.90 -8.48
C CYS A 38 19.61 -3.89 -9.29
N TRP A 39 19.62 -4.01 -10.62
CA TRP A 39 18.69 -3.29 -11.50
C TRP A 39 18.61 -1.77 -11.21
N ASP A 40 17.40 -1.26 -10.93
CA ASP A 40 17.08 0.14 -10.65
C ASP A 40 17.41 0.59 -9.22
N GLU A 41 18.04 -0.25 -8.39
CA GLU A 41 18.67 0.24 -7.15
C GLU A 41 19.71 1.33 -7.45
N THR A 42 20.34 1.27 -8.64
CA THR A 42 21.21 2.33 -9.16
C THR A 42 20.52 3.70 -9.18
N HIS A 43 19.26 3.76 -9.63
CA HIS A 43 18.51 5.00 -9.73
C HIS A 43 17.98 5.44 -8.36
N PHE A 44 17.22 4.59 -7.68
CA PHE A 44 16.50 5.00 -6.48
C PHE A 44 17.40 5.09 -5.24
N GLY A 45 18.46 4.29 -5.16
CA GLY A 45 19.50 4.45 -4.14
C GLY A 45 20.28 5.76 -4.31
N LYS A 46 20.66 6.10 -5.55
CA LYS A 46 21.33 7.37 -5.86
C LYS A 46 20.45 8.56 -5.52
N MET A 47 19.16 8.51 -5.88
CA MET A 47 18.21 9.57 -5.52
C MET A 47 17.97 9.68 -4.01
N GLY A 48 17.95 8.56 -3.29
CA GLY A 48 17.91 8.57 -1.82
C GLY A 48 19.12 9.28 -1.22
N SER A 49 20.30 9.06 -1.79
CA SER A 49 21.55 9.73 -1.42
C SER A 49 21.48 11.24 -1.66
N TRP A 50 20.90 11.66 -2.79
CA TRP A 50 20.70 13.08 -3.10
C TRP A 50 19.76 13.79 -2.12
N TYR A 51 18.74 13.11 -1.61
CA TYR A 51 17.91 13.67 -0.53
C TYR A 51 18.69 13.88 0.76
N ILE A 52 19.52 12.91 1.16
CA ILE A 52 20.35 13.01 2.37
C ILE A 52 21.35 14.18 2.23
N ASN A 53 22.01 14.28 1.08
CA ASN A 53 23.00 15.32 0.78
C ASN A 53 22.39 16.68 0.44
N ARG A 54 21.06 16.79 0.37
CA ARG A 54 20.33 18.00 -0.03
C ARG A 54 20.75 18.52 -1.41
N THR A 55 21.11 17.62 -2.32
CA THR A 55 21.48 17.95 -3.69
C THR A 55 20.25 17.92 -4.59
N PHE A 56 20.01 19.00 -5.32
CA PHE A 56 18.91 19.05 -6.28
C PHE A 56 19.12 18.07 -7.43
N PHE A 57 18.04 17.41 -7.85
CA PHE A 57 18.00 16.55 -9.02
C PHE A 57 16.61 16.60 -9.67
N PHE A 58 16.52 16.15 -10.92
CA PHE A 58 15.27 16.03 -11.65
C PHE A 58 14.98 14.56 -11.95
N ASP A 59 13.74 14.13 -11.74
CA ASP A 59 13.28 12.78 -12.07
C ASP A 59 11.81 12.81 -12.54
N VAL A 60 11.44 11.82 -13.35
CA VAL A 60 10.09 11.69 -13.92
C VAL A 60 9.03 11.30 -12.89
N HIS A 61 9.42 10.63 -11.81
CA HIS A 61 8.50 10.19 -10.76
C HIS A 61 8.35 11.25 -9.67
N PRO A 62 7.16 11.36 -9.06
CA PRO A 62 6.95 12.15 -7.85
C PRO A 62 7.90 11.77 -6.68
N PRO A 63 8.07 12.65 -5.68
CA PRO A 63 9.19 12.57 -4.76
C PRO A 63 9.02 11.61 -3.57
N LEU A 64 7.78 11.33 -3.12
CA LEU A 64 7.52 10.70 -1.82
C LEU A 64 8.25 9.37 -1.64
N GLY A 65 8.23 8.51 -2.67
CA GLY A 65 8.83 7.18 -2.53
C GLY A 65 10.34 7.25 -2.34
N LYS A 66 11.00 8.14 -3.08
CA LYS A 66 12.45 8.38 -2.96
C LYS A 66 12.81 9.04 -1.63
N MET A 67 11.97 9.97 -1.15
CA MET A 67 12.13 10.59 0.17
C MET A 67 12.03 9.55 1.29
N LEU A 68 11.09 8.61 1.20
CA LEU A 68 10.93 7.54 2.19
C LEU A 68 12.10 6.55 2.16
N ILE A 69 12.61 6.20 0.97
CA ILE A 69 13.83 5.40 0.82
C ILE A 69 15.03 6.12 1.46
N GLY A 70 15.24 7.39 1.12
CA GLY A 70 16.30 8.21 1.72
C GLY A 70 16.18 8.33 3.23
N LEU A 71 14.96 8.54 3.74
CA LEU A 71 14.65 8.58 5.18
C LEU A 71 15.00 7.24 5.85
N SER A 72 14.63 6.11 5.25
CA SER A 72 14.97 4.79 5.79
C SER A 72 16.47 4.55 5.85
N GLY A 73 17.22 4.98 4.84
CA GLY A 73 18.68 4.98 4.86
C GLY A 73 19.23 5.82 6.01
N TYR A 74 18.80 7.09 6.09
CA TYR A 74 19.27 8.03 7.11
C TYR A 74 19.03 7.50 8.54
N LEU A 75 17.84 6.96 8.82
CA LEU A 75 17.50 6.39 10.13
C LEU A 75 18.29 5.13 10.49
N THR A 76 18.85 4.44 9.50
CA THR A 76 19.60 3.19 9.69
C THR A 76 21.11 3.36 9.53
N GLY A 77 21.59 4.61 9.43
CA GLY A 77 23.01 4.95 9.42
C GLY A 77 23.65 5.04 8.03
N TYR A 78 22.86 5.05 6.95
CA TYR A 78 23.38 5.38 5.62
C TYR A 78 23.74 6.87 5.53
N ASP A 79 24.93 7.17 5.06
CA ASP A 79 25.53 8.51 5.06
C ASP A 79 25.28 9.32 3.77
N GLY A 80 24.75 8.69 2.72
CA GLY A 80 24.49 9.36 1.43
C GLY A 80 25.69 9.43 0.49
N ASN A 81 26.83 8.80 0.82
CA ASN A 81 28.05 8.93 0.02
C ASN A 81 28.26 7.81 -1.02
N PHE A 82 27.48 6.73 -0.94
CA PHE A 82 27.61 5.63 -1.91
C PHE A 82 27.03 6.04 -3.27
N PRO A 83 27.79 5.90 -4.38
CA PRO A 83 27.42 6.52 -5.64
C PRO A 83 26.30 5.81 -6.41
N PHE A 84 26.03 4.53 -6.11
CA PHE A 84 25.05 3.71 -6.85
C PHE A 84 25.23 3.79 -8.38
N ASP A 85 26.38 3.38 -8.90
CA ASP A 85 26.74 3.63 -10.31
C ASP A 85 26.21 2.57 -11.28
N LYS A 86 26.56 1.29 -11.10
CA LYS A 86 26.11 0.23 -12.02
C LYS A 86 25.64 -1.01 -11.28
N PRO A 87 24.69 -1.78 -11.87
CA PRO A 87 24.31 -3.07 -11.31
C PRO A 87 25.51 -4.00 -11.21
N GLY A 88 25.63 -4.74 -10.11
CA GLY A 88 26.75 -5.63 -9.82
C GLY A 88 27.86 -5.01 -8.96
N ASP A 89 27.86 -3.69 -8.74
CA ASP A 89 28.78 -3.08 -7.78
C ASP A 89 28.44 -3.55 -6.36
N LYS A 90 29.47 -3.94 -5.61
CA LYS A 90 29.31 -4.41 -4.23
C LYS A 90 29.05 -3.24 -3.29
N TYR A 91 28.24 -3.48 -2.27
CA TYR A 91 27.97 -2.48 -1.24
C TYR A 91 29.12 -2.30 -0.24
N GLU A 92 30.05 -3.25 -0.16
CA GLU A 92 31.20 -3.20 0.76
C GLU A 92 30.78 -2.86 2.21
N ASN A 93 31.20 -1.72 2.75
CA ASN A 93 30.92 -1.28 4.13
C ASN A 93 29.72 -0.31 4.23
N VAL A 94 28.88 -0.22 3.21
CA VAL A 94 27.75 0.73 3.16
C VAL A 94 26.54 0.20 3.91
N SER A 95 25.88 1.06 4.69
CA SER A 95 24.67 0.70 5.45
C SER A 95 23.38 0.71 4.59
N TYR A 96 23.35 -0.05 3.49
CA TYR A 96 22.19 -0.12 2.58
C TYR A 96 21.03 -1.00 3.09
N ILE A 97 21.32 -1.90 4.05
CA ILE A 97 20.40 -2.95 4.50
C ILE A 97 19.07 -2.35 4.99
N GLY A 98 19.11 -1.21 5.68
CA GLY A 98 17.89 -0.55 6.18
C GLY A 98 16.93 -0.13 5.07
N MET A 99 17.45 0.29 3.92
CA MET A 99 16.63 0.64 2.76
C MET A 99 15.94 -0.60 2.17
N ARG A 100 16.65 -1.72 2.04
CA ARG A 100 16.06 -2.98 1.55
C ARG A 100 15.03 -3.54 2.53
N ILE A 101 15.31 -3.52 3.82
CA ILE A 101 14.36 -3.95 4.85
C ILE A 101 13.10 -3.09 4.80
N PHE A 102 13.23 -1.77 4.63
CA PHE A 102 12.08 -0.89 4.51
C PHE A 102 11.25 -1.19 3.26
N CYS A 103 11.89 -1.34 2.09
CA CYS A 103 11.20 -1.73 0.85
C CYS A 103 10.50 -3.09 1.01
N THR A 104 11.18 -4.06 1.60
CA THR A 104 10.63 -5.39 1.89
C THR A 104 9.46 -5.32 2.85
N ALA A 105 9.52 -4.48 3.87
CA ALA A 105 8.41 -4.28 4.80
C ALA A 105 7.18 -3.68 4.10
N MET A 106 7.38 -2.67 3.25
CA MET A 106 6.30 -2.10 2.44
C MET A 106 5.70 -3.16 1.49
N GLY A 107 6.53 -3.91 0.79
CA GLY A 107 6.09 -5.00 -0.07
C GLY A 107 5.44 -6.18 0.66
N ALA A 108 5.84 -6.46 1.89
CA ALA A 108 5.24 -7.49 2.73
C ALA A 108 3.79 -7.15 3.11
N THR A 109 3.42 -5.86 3.16
CA THR A 109 2.04 -5.46 3.47
C THR A 109 1.01 -5.92 2.42
N LEU A 110 1.43 -6.25 1.20
CA LEU A 110 0.54 -6.68 0.12
C LEU A 110 -0.26 -7.94 0.50
N ILE A 111 0.39 -8.89 1.17
CA ILE A 111 -0.19 -10.20 1.50
C ILE A 111 -1.31 -10.06 2.55
N PRO A 112 -1.09 -9.49 3.75
CA PRO A 112 -2.17 -9.29 4.70
C PRO A 112 -3.26 -8.36 4.16
N THR A 113 -2.90 -7.34 3.37
CA THR A 113 -3.89 -6.44 2.76
C THR A 113 -4.79 -7.20 1.77
N THR A 114 -4.22 -8.13 0.98
CA THR A 114 -4.98 -9.03 0.10
C THR A 114 -5.96 -9.88 0.89
N TYR A 115 -5.52 -10.46 2.01
CA TYR A 115 -6.39 -11.24 2.91
C TYR A 115 -7.59 -10.40 3.38
N LEU A 116 -7.35 -9.15 3.80
CA LEU A 116 -8.38 -8.25 4.28
C LEU A 116 -9.36 -7.84 3.16
N ILE A 117 -8.85 -7.52 1.97
CA ILE A 117 -9.67 -7.13 0.81
C ILE A 117 -10.59 -8.28 0.40
N VAL A 118 -10.01 -9.46 0.15
CA VAL A 118 -10.78 -10.62 -0.32
C VAL A 118 -11.75 -11.10 0.75
N GLY A 119 -11.38 -11.03 2.03
CA GLY A 119 -12.26 -11.35 3.14
C GLY A 119 -13.45 -10.39 3.26
N GLU A 120 -13.24 -9.11 2.98
CA GLU A 120 -14.33 -8.13 2.96
C GLU A 120 -15.25 -8.32 1.75
N LEU A 121 -14.70 -8.63 0.57
CA LEU A 121 -15.49 -8.81 -0.67
C LEU A 121 -16.26 -10.13 -0.73
N THR A 122 -15.64 -11.24 -0.30
CA THR A 122 -16.20 -12.60 -0.47
C THR A 122 -16.83 -13.18 0.78
N HIS A 123 -16.49 -12.61 1.94
CA HIS A 123 -16.85 -13.15 3.26
C HIS A 123 -16.42 -14.61 3.49
N SER A 124 -15.42 -15.10 2.74
CA SER A 124 -14.91 -16.45 2.80
C SER A 124 -13.47 -16.48 3.30
N ILE A 125 -13.22 -17.22 4.39
CA ILE A 125 -11.87 -17.46 4.91
C ILE A 125 -11.03 -18.17 3.85
N THR A 126 -11.60 -19.20 3.20
CA THR A 126 -10.90 -20.00 2.19
C THR A 126 -10.46 -19.14 1.01
N ALA A 127 -11.33 -18.26 0.50
CA ALA A 127 -10.98 -17.36 -0.59
C ALA A 127 -9.84 -16.41 -0.18
N SER A 128 -9.91 -15.86 1.03
CA SER A 128 -8.89 -14.95 1.58
C SER A 128 -7.53 -15.63 1.76
N VAL A 129 -7.52 -16.88 2.21
CA VAL A 129 -6.30 -17.69 2.34
C VAL A 129 -5.72 -17.97 0.96
N ILE A 130 -6.51 -18.48 0.03
CA ILE A 130 -6.03 -18.83 -1.32
C ILE A 130 -5.46 -17.60 -2.04
N SER A 131 -6.17 -16.47 -2.03
CA SER A 131 -5.69 -15.24 -2.65
C SER A 131 -4.38 -14.74 -2.03
N SER A 132 -4.25 -14.84 -0.71
CA SER A 132 -3.02 -14.44 -0.01
C SER A 132 -1.85 -15.35 -0.33
N LEU A 133 -2.08 -16.67 -0.42
CA LEU A 133 -1.04 -17.63 -0.78
C LEU A 133 -0.57 -17.45 -2.24
N LEU A 134 -1.49 -17.13 -3.16
CA LEU A 134 -1.13 -16.82 -4.55
C LEU A 134 -0.17 -15.64 -4.64
N ILE A 135 -0.46 -14.54 -3.92
CA ILE A 135 0.43 -13.38 -3.87
C ILE A 135 1.71 -13.68 -3.10
N LEU A 136 1.64 -14.45 -2.02
CA LEU A 136 2.79 -14.81 -1.19
C LEU A 136 3.84 -15.58 -1.98
N PHE A 137 3.41 -16.56 -2.80
CA PHE A 137 4.28 -17.41 -3.62
C PHE A 137 4.54 -16.89 -5.04
N ASP A 138 4.08 -15.68 -5.36
CA ASP A 138 4.42 -15.01 -6.61
C ASP A 138 5.89 -14.56 -6.58
N VAL A 139 6.72 -15.21 -7.41
CA VAL A 139 8.17 -14.95 -7.51
C VAL A 139 8.45 -13.56 -8.09
N GLY A 140 7.62 -13.08 -9.01
CA GLY A 140 7.73 -11.74 -9.60
C GLY A 140 7.53 -10.66 -8.53
N LEU A 141 6.48 -10.79 -7.72
CA LEU A 141 6.27 -9.87 -6.60
C LEU A 141 7.33 -10.01 -5.52
N LEU A 142 7.81 -11.22 -5.23
CA LEU A 142 8.89 -11.43 -4.26
C LEU A 142 10.16 -10.70 -4.67
N THR A 143 10.59 -10.90 -5.92
CA THR A 143 11.79 -10.26 -6.48
C THR A 143 11.64 -8.74 -6.59
N LEU A 144 10.47 -8.23 -6.98
CA LEU A 144 10.24 -6.79 -7.10
C LEU A 144 10.21 -6.09 -5.73
N THR A 145 9.83 -6.80 -4.66
CA THR A 145 9.61 -6.17 -3.34
C THR A 145 10.81 -6.18 -2.40
N GLN A 146 11.88 -6.91 -2.71
CA GLN A 146 13.05 -7.05 -1.83
C GLN A 146 14.15 -6.01 -2.04
N TYR A 147 14.14 -5.31 -3.18
CA TYR A 147 15.18 -4.36 -3.58
C TYR A 147 14.79 -2.90 -3.27
N ILE A 148 15.78 -2.00 -3.30
CA ILE A 148 15.61 -0.55 -3.14
C ILE A 148 14.92 0.03 -4.39
N LEU A 149 13.61 -0.19 -4.49
CA LEU A 149 12.76 0.21 -5.60
C LEU A 149 11.59 1.06 -5.12
N LEU A 150 10.95 1.78 -6.04
CA LEU A 150 9.71 2.53 -5.73
C LEU A 150 8.47 1.64 -5.73
N ASP A 151 8.49 0.54 -6.49
CA ASP A 151 7.36 -0.37 -6.66
C ASP A 151 6.84 -1.00 -5.35
N PRO A 152 7.66 -1.42 -4.36
CA PRO A 152 7.15 -1.90 -3.07
C PRO A 152 6.29 -0.86 -2.34
N LEU A 153 6.70 0.42 -2.37
CA LEU A 153 5.95 1.51 -1.75
C LEU A 153 4.67 1.81 -2.53
N LEU A 154 4.77 1.87 -3.86
CA LEU A 154 3.62 2.09 -4.75
C LEU A 154 2.55 1.03 -4.54
N LEU A 155 2.94 -0.25 -4.57
CA LEU A 155 2.02 -1.37 -4.41
C LEU A 155 1.40 -1.39 -3.00
N SER A 156 2.18 -1.05 -1.97
CA SER A 156 1.66 -0.95 -0.60
C SER A 156 0.56 0.13 -0.49
N PHE A 157 0.84 1.35 -0.94
CA PHE A 157 -0.16 2.44 -0.92
C PHE A 157 -1.35 2.17 -1.83
N MET A 158 -1.13 1.53 -2.98
CA MET A 158 -2.20 1.11 -3.89
C MET A 158 -3.13 0.09 -3.23
N MET A 159 -2.57 -0.98 -2.64
CA MET A 159 -3.35 -2.00 -1.95
C MET A 159 -4.08 -1.44 -0.72
N ALA A 160 -3.42 -0.56 0.05
CA ALA A 160 -4.05 0.13 1.17
C ALA A 160 -5.21 1.05 0.72
N SER A 161 -5.06 1.73 -0.41
CA SER A 161 -6.13 2.55 -1.02
C SER A 161 -7.33 1.69 -1.43
N ILE A 162 -7.09 0.53 -2.04
CA ILE A 162 -8.16 -0.41 -2.42
C ILE A 162 -8.85 -0.97 -1.18
N LEU A 163 -8.10 -1.37 -0.15
CA LEU A 163 -8.67 -1.81 1.13
C LEU A 163 -9.56 -0.73 1.74
N GLY A 164 -9.08 0.51 1.79
CA GLY A 164 -9.87 1.64 2.26
C GLY A 164 -11.16 1.82 1.45
N GLY A 165 -11.06 1.79 0.12
CA GLY A 165 -12.21 1.85 -0.78
C GLY A 165 -13.25 0.76 -0.49
N VAL A 166 -12.81 -0.50 -0.41
CA VAL A 166 -13.68 -1.64 -0.09
C VAL A 166 -14.33 -1.51 1.28
N LYS A 167 -13.61 -0.97 2.28
CA LYS A 167 -14.17 -0.71 3.63
C LYS A 167 -15.19 0.42 3.62
N VAL A 168 -14.94 1.49 2.87
CA VAL A 168 -15.90 2.61 2.71
C VAL A 168 -17.20 2.14 2.06
N SER A 169 -17.11 1.24 1.07
CA SER A 169 -18.26 0.65 0.37
C SER A 169 -18.91 -0.54 1.12
N SER A 170 -18.34 -0.97 2.25
CA SER A 170 -18.86 -2.13 2.99
C SER A 170 -20.17 -1.82 3.69
N ARG A 171 -21.18 -2.65 3.43
CA ARG A 171 -22.50 -2.59 4.09
C ARG A 171 -22.45 -2.82 5.61
N ARG A 172 -21.32 -3.29 6.14
CA ARG A 172 -21.11 -3.48 7.59
C ARG A 172 -20.83 -2.17 8.31
N ILE A 173 -20.34 -1.16 7.59
CA ILE A 173 -20.02 0.15 8.15
C ILE A 173 -21.20 1.08 7.86
N LYS A 174 -21.78 1.65 8.91
CA LYS A 174 -22.88 2.62 8.75
C LYS A 174 -22.35 3.89 8.10
N HIS A 175 -23.01 4.34 7.04
CA HIS A 175 -22.75 5.63 6.40
C HIS A 175 -22.73 6.76 7.44
N PHE A 176 -21.80 7.71 7.28
CA PHE A 176 -21.57 8.84 8.19
C PHE A 176 -21.20 8.49 9.64
N SER A 177 -20.91 7.23 9.94
CA SER A 177 -20.32 6.87 11.24
C SER A 177 -18.86 7.35 11.34
N ILE A 178 -18.34 7.47 12.56
CA ILE A 178 -16.92 7.79 12.80
C ILE A 178 -16.01 6.77 12.09
N ALA A 179 -16.37 5.48 12.12
CA ALA A 179 -15.62 4.43 11.43
C ALA A 179 -15.58 4.67 9.91
N TRP A 180 -16.69 5.11 9.31
CA TRP A 180 -16.75 5.43 7.89
C TRP A 180 -15.82 6.60 7.54
N TRP A 181 -15.83 7.67 8.34
CA TRP A 181 -14.93 8.81 8.17
C TRP A 181 -13.46 8.44 8.32
N ILE A 182 -13.12 7.58 9.28
CA ILE A 182 -11.75 7.07 9.45
C ILE A 182 -11.28 6.34 8.19
N TRP A 183 -12.10 5.43 7.66
CA TRP A 183 -11.76 4.71 6.42
C TRP A 183 -11.72 5.63 5.20
N LEU A 184 -12.57 6.66 5.15
CA LEU A 184 -12.55 7.65 4.06
C LEU A 184 -11.26 8.48 4.07
N ILE A 185 -10.86 9.01 5.24
CA ILE A 185 -9.60 9.74 5.42
C ILE A 185 -8.42 8.82 5.10
N PHE A 186 -8.42 7.60 5.63
CA PHE A 186 -7.38 6.60 5.33
C PHE A 186 -7.25 6.36 3.83
N THR A 187 -8.37 6.15 3.12
CA THR A 187 -8.39 5.96 1.67
C THR A 187 -7.80 7.17 0.93
N GLY A 188 -8.22 8.38 1.30
CA GLY A 188 -7.73 9.62 0.69
C GLY A 188 -6.22 9.81 0.88
N THR A 189 -5.73 9.59 2.11
CA THR A 189 -4.31 9.67 2.43
C THR A 189 -3.49 8.64 1.64
N MET A 190 -3.95 7.38 1.58
CA MET A 190 -3.24 6.34 0.83
C MET A 190 -3.24 6.62 -0.68
N LEU A 191 -4.33 7.17 -1.24
CA LEU A 191 -4.38 7.60 -2.65
C LEU A 191 -3.40 8.73 -2.94
N ALA A 192 -3.36 9.75 -2.07
CA ALA A 192 -2.41 10.86 -2.20
C ALA A 192 -0.95 10.35 -2.15
N CYS A 193 -0.65 9.45 -1.21
CA CYS A 193 0.66 8.80 -1.13
C CYS A 193 0.97 8.00 -2.40
N CYS A 194 0.02 7.24 -2.93
CA CYS A 194 0.18 6.43 -4.14
C CYS A 194 0.61 7.27 -5.36
N ILE A 195 -0.08 8.38 -5.61
CA ILE A 195 0.26 9.31 -6.70
C ILE A 195 1.62 9.95 -6.46
N SER A 196 1.89 10.32 -5.20
CA SER A 196 3.15 10.96 -4.79
C SER A 196 4.36 10.04 -4.87
N VAL A 197 4.17 8.74 -5.09
CA VAL A 197 5.25 7.78 -5.40
C VAL A 197 5.46 7.66 -6.92
N LYS A 198 4.39 7.40 -7.69
CA LYS A 198 4.46 7.19 -9.15
C LYS A 198 3.12 7.57 -9.79
N PHE A 199 3.14 8.21 -10.96
CA PHE A 199 1.92 8.58 -11.69
C PHE A 199 1.04 7.39 -12.11
N VAL A 200 1.60 6.17 -12.15
CA VAL A 200 0.81 4.93 -12.30
C VAL A 200 -0.26 4.80 -11.20
N GLY A 201 -0.05 5.42 -10.04
CA GLY A 201 -1.06 5.51 -8.98
C GLY A 201 -2.37 6.19 -9.39
N LEU A 202 -2.41 6.93 -10.50
CA LEU A 202 -3.65 7.48 -11.07
C LEU A 202 -4.69 6.38 -11.39
N PHE A 203 -4.24 5.19 -11.78
CA PHE A 203 -5.15 4.05 -12.02
C PHE A 203 -5.83 3.58 -10.73
N ALA A 204 -5.15 3.68 -9.58
CA ALA A 204 -5.75 3.37 -8.29
C ALA A 204 -6.83 4.39 -7.92
N ILE A 205 -6.60 5.68 -8.19
CA ILE A 205 -7.64 6.72 -8.02
C ILE A 205 -8.83 6.40 -8.92
N LEU A 206 -8.58 6.07 -10.19
CA LEU A 206 -9.64 5.79 -11.14
C LEU A 206 -10.51 4.63 -10.66
N LEU A 207 -9.88 3.54 -10.20
CA LEU A 207 -10.60 2.39 -9.65
C LEU A 207 -11.45 2.76 -8.43
N VAL A 208 -10.87 3.45 -7.44
CA VAL A 208 -11.60 3.89 -6.24
C VAL A 208 -12.69 4.92 -6.61
N GLY A 209 -12.46 5.73 -7.64
CA GLY A 209 -13.43 6.66 -8.21
C GLY A 209 -14.60 5.95 -8.86
N ILE A 210 -14.36 4.88 -9.61
CA ILE A 210 -15.43 4.03 -10.19
C ILE A 210 -16.25 3.37 -9.08
N MET A 211 -15.60 2.81 -8.05
CA MET A 211 -16.30 2.24 -6.88
C MET A 211 -17.18 3.29 -6.20
N THR A 212 -16.66 4.51 -6.05
CA THR A 212 -17.39 5.65 -5.49
C THR A 212 -18.61 6.03 -6.31
N ILE A 213 -18.47 6.08 -7.64
CA ILE A 213 -19.58 6.38 -8.54
C ILE A 213 -20.65 5.29 -8.46
N ALA A 214 -20.26 4.01 -8.35
CA ALA A 214 -21.18 2.91 -8.16
C ALA A 214 -21.95 3.03 -6.83
N ASP A 215 -21.27 3.33 -5.73
CA ASP A 215 -21.91 3.55 -4.42
C ASP A 215 -22.88 4.74 -4.46
N LEU A 216 -22.48 5.85 -5.11
CA LEU A 216 -23.34 7.02 -5.28
C LEU A 216 -24.57 6.70 -6.13
N TRP A 217 -24.42 5.88 -7.18
CA TRP A 217 -25.53 5.43 -8.01
C TRP A 217 -26.54 4.60 -7.22
N GLU A 218 -26.08 3.66 -6.38
CA GLU A 218 -26.97 2.89 -5.50
C GLU A 218 -27.72 3.79 -4.51
N VAL A 219 -27.04 4.78 -3.91
CA VAL A 219 -27.66 5.72 -2.97
C VAL A 219 -28.66 6.65 -3.66
N LEU A 220 -28.36 7.13 -4.87
CA LEU A 220 -29.27 7.96 -5.66
C LEU A 220 -30.51 7.19 -6.14
N GLY A 221 -30.36 5.89 -6.40
CA GLY A 221 -31.47 5.01 -6.77
C GLY A 221 -32.42 4.66 -5.61
N ASP A 222 -32.01 4.94 -4.36
CA ASP A 222 -32.83 4.69 -3.18
C ASP A 222 -33.87 5.81 -2.96
N LEU A 223 -35.02 5.65 -3.61
CA LEU A 223 -36.16 6.59 -3.56
C LEU A 223 -36.78 6.73 -2.16
N SER A 224 -36.36 5.92 -1.17
CA SER A 224 -36.84 6.02 0.21
C SER A 224 -36.15 7.14 1.01
N LYS A 225 -35.03 7.69 0.52
CA LYS A 225 -34.26 8.73 1.22
C LYS A 225 -34.58 10.14 0.71
N PRO A 226 -34.76 11.13 1.61
CA PRO A 226 -34.99 12.51 1.20
C PRO A 226 -33.77 13.09 0.48
N PHE A 227 -34.01 13.81 -0.62
CA PHE A 227 -33.02 14.34 -1.57
C PHE A 227 -31.89 15.18 -0.91
N VAL A 228 -32.17 15.82 0.23
CA VAL A 228 -31.21 16.65 0.99
C VAL A 228 -30.08 15.80 1.62
N SER A 229 -30.37 14.56 2.01
CA SER A 229 -29.35 13.62 2.51
C SER A 229 -28.37 13.20 1.41
N ASN A 230 -28.87 13.08 0.17
CA ASN A 230 -28.07 12.69 -1.00
C ASN A 230 -27.06 13.78 -1.40
N ILE A 231 -27.40 15.06 -1.26
CA ILE A 231 -26.48 16.18 -1.56
C ILE A 231 -25.33 16.25 -0.54
N SER A 232 -25.61 16.05 0.75
CA SER A 232 -24.57 16.01 1.80
C SER A 232 -23.63 14.81 1.62
N PHE A 233 -24.18 13.66 1.20
CA PHE A 233 -23.41 12.46 0.86
C PHE A 233 -22.48 12.69 -0.33
N ILE A 234 -22.98 13.29 -1.42
CA ILE A 234 -22.20 13.65 -2.61
C ILE A 234 -21.06 14.62 -2.25
N PHE A 235 -21.36 15.67 -1.48
CA PHE A 235 -20.36 16.65 -1.05
C PHE A 235 -19.26 16.01 -0.18
N SER A 236 -19.62 15.11 0.74
CA SER A 236 -18.65 14.43 1.61
C SER A 236 -17.71 13.48 0.85
N LEU A 237 -18.21 12.78 -0.19
CA LEU A 237 -17.37 11.90 -1.02
C LEU A 237 -16.48 12.68 -2.01
N LEU A 238 -17.00 13.75 -2.63
CA LEU A 238 -16.23 14.55 -3.57
C LEU A 238 -15.14 15.38 -2.89
N ILE A 239 -15.44 16.04 -1.77
CA ILE A 239 -14.47 16.97 -1.14
C ILE A 239 -13.31 16.21 -0.49
N LEU A 240 -13.54 15.09 0.22
CA LEU A 240 -12.43 14.38 0.86
C LEU A 240 -11.58 13.55 -0.10
N LYS A 241 -12.14 13.00 -1.19
CA LYS A 241 -11.36 12.20 -2.14
C LYS A 241 -10.61 13.04 -3.19
N LEU A 242 -11.09 14.25 -3.51
CA LEU A 242 -10.41 15.18 -4.44
C LEU A 242 -9.44 16.15 -3.74
N SER A 243 -9.50 16.30 -2.41
CA SER A 243 -8.56 17.15 -1.65
C SER A 243 -7.10 16.66 -1.69
N GLY A 244 -6.80 15.51 -2.31
CA GLY A 244 -5.44 15.05 -2.58
C GLY A 244 -4.84 15.54 -3.91
N ALA A 245 -5.54 16.38 -4.68
CA ALA A 245 -5.11 16.85 -6.00
C ALA A 245 -4.91 18.38 -6.10
N LYS A 246 -4.69 19.06 -4.96
CA LYS A 246 -4.17 20.43 -4.95
C LYS A 246 -2.89 20.44 -4.14
N TYR A 247 -1.76 20.28 -4.82
CA TYR A 247 -0.61 21.20 -4.89
C TYR A 247 0.47 20.54 -5.76
#